data_AF-B7QJ10-F1
#
_entry.id   AF-B7QJ10-F1
#
_cell.length_a   1.000
_cell.length_b   1.000
_cell.length_c   1.000
_cell.angle_alpha   90.00
_cell.angle_beta   90.00
_cell.angle_gamma   90.00
#
_symmetry.space_group_name_H-M   'P 1'
#
loop_
_entity.id
_entity.type
_entity.pdbx_description
1 polymer ?
#
loop_
_entity_poly.entity_id
_entity_poly.type
_entity_poly.pdbx_seq_one_letter_code
_entity_poly.pdbx_strand_id
1 'polypeptide(L)'
;MSRESEVAGVALYSRRVLIKPRAEILPKWLRFVKGVVESEDIPLNLSRELLQDSALIRKIRSVITSRLVKHLSKSAEKEPESYARFYRDYGVFLKEGILASHEQAEKEEIAQLLRFESSARPAGETVTLAQYCAG
;
A
#
# COMPACT_ATOMS: atom_id res chain seq x y z
N MET A 1 -27.97 -5.88 -14.29
CA MET A 1 -27.21 -6.79 -13.40
C MET A 1 -25.74 -6.44 -13.52
N SER A 2 -25.26 -5.50 -12.71
CA SER A 2 -23.90 -4.98 -12.81
C SER A 2 -22.99 -5.81 -11.90
N ARG A 3 -22.31 -6.82 -12.46
CA ARG A 3 -21.27 -7.61 -11.77
C ARG A 3 -19.95 -6.85 -11.57
N GLU A 4 -19.96 -5.52 -11.65
CA GLU A 4 -18.74 -4.69 -11.69
C GLU A 4 -18.36 -4.02 -10.36
N SER A 5 -19.11 -4.22 -9.27
CA SER A 5 -18.82 -3.57 -7.98
C SER A 5 -18.32 -4.48 -6.85
N GLU A 6 -18.17 -5.79 -7.06
CA GLU A 6 -17.99 -6.75 -5.94
C GLU A 6 -16.53 -7.13 -5.56
N VAL A 7 -15.50 -6.77 -6.34
CA VAL A 7 -14.13 -7.33 -6.14
C VAL A 7 -13.01 -6.28 -6.05
N ALA A 8 -13.32 -5.06 -5.60
CA ALA A 8 -12.29 -4.05 -5.34
C ALA A 8 -11.86 -4.09 -3.86
N GLY A 9 -10.64 -4.57 -3.60
CA GLY A 9 -10.02 -4.57 -2.27
C GLY A 9 -9.35 -5.89 -1.93
N VAL A 10 -9.08 -6.09 -0.65
CA VAL A 10 -8.41 -7.29 -0.15
C VAL A 10 -9.41 -8.16 0.60
N ALA A 11 -9.51 -9.43 0.21
CA ALA A 11 -10.35 -10.41 0.88
C ALA A 11 -9.62 -11.00 2.08
N LEU A 12 -10.33 -11.17 3.20
CA LEU A 12 -9.80 -11.69 4.45
C LEU A 12 -10.32 -13.10 4.71
N TYR A 13 -9.40 -14.02 4.94
CA TYR A 13 -9.66 -15.43 5.21
C TYR A 13 -9.05 -15.84 6.55
N SER A 14 -9.66 -16.88 7.15
CA SER A 14 -9.09 -17.62 8.28
C SER A 14 -9.31 -19.10 8.03
N ARG A 15 -8.24 -19.90 8.07
CA ARG A 15 -8.29 -21.35 7.82
C ARG A 15 -9.06 -21.69 6.54
N ARG A 16 -8.76 -20.99 5.45
CA ARG A 16 -9.42 -21.10 4.12
C ARG A 16 -10.92 -20.76 4.10
N VAL A 17 -11.48 -20.25 5.19
CA VAL A 17 -12.86 -19.74 5.25
C VAL A 17 -12.86 -18.24 5.00
N LEU A 18 -13.71 -17.78 4.09
CA LEU A 18 -13.89 -16.35 3.81
C LEU A 18 -14.54 -15.64 5.01
N ILE A 19 -13.84 -14.67 5.58
CA ILE A 19 -14.32 -13.86 6.71
C ILE A 19 -14.97 -12.57 6.21
N LYS A 20 -14.28 -11.81 5.35
CA LYS A 20 -14.79 -10.56 4.78
C LYS A 20 -14.26 -10.39 3.34
N PRO A 21 -15.13 -10.27 2.32
CA PRO A 21 -14.69 -10.13 0.91
C PRO A 21 -13.94 -8.83 0.63
N ARG A 22 -14.22 -7.76 1.40
CA ARG A 22 -13.52 -6.48 1.31
C ARG A 22 -13.16 -6.00 2.70
N ALA A 23 -11.99 -6.40 3.18
CA ALA A 23 -11.51 -6.06 4.51
C ALA A 23 -10.80 -4.70 4.55
N GLU A 24 -11.01 -3.95 5.62
CA GLU A 24 -10.39 -2.65 5.88
C GLU A 24 -9.03 -2.83 6.58
N ILE A 25 -8.21 -3.71 5.99
CA ILE A 25 -6.88 -4.11 6.48
C ILE A 25 -5.74 -3.40 5.74
N LEU A 26 -6.06 -2.36 4.97
CA LEU A 26 -5.10 -1.47 4.34
C LEU A 26 -5.51 -0.01 4.60
N PRO A 27 -4.54 0.91 4.68
CA PRO A 27 -4.84 2.33 4.71
C PRO A 27 -5.51 2.76 3.40
N LYS A 28 -6.32 3.82 3.45
CA LYS A 28 -7.13 4.28 2.30
C LYS A 28 -6.29 4.60 1.06
N TRP A 29 -5.05 5.05 1.25
CA TRP A 29 -4.14 5.35 0.14
C TRP A 29 -3.65 4.09 -0.59
N LEU A 30 -3.68 2.91 0.05
CA LEU A 30 -3.39 1.61 -0.59
C LEU A 30 -4.65 0.92 -1.16
N ARG A 31 -5.76 1.63 -1.35
CA ARG A 31 -7.04 1.06 -1.84
C ARG A 31 -6.98 0.44 -3.24
N PHE A 32 -5.94 0.74 -4.01
CA PHE A 32 -5.72 0.15 -5.33
C PHE A 32 -5.24 -1.31 -5.26
N VAL A 33 -4.74 -1.75 -4.09
CA VAL A 33 -4.24 -3.11 -3.89
C VAL A 33 -5.42 -4.08 -3.88
N LYS A 34 -5.26 -5.15 -4.67
CA LYS A 34 -6.18 -6.28 -4.73
C LYS A 34 -5.44 -7.53 -4.29
N GLY A 35 -6.13 -8.42 -3.58
CA GLY A 35 -5.53 -9.69 -3.18
C GLY A 35 -6.29 -10.38 -2.07
N VAL A 36 -5.59 -11.33 -1.44
CA VAL A 36 -6.11 -12.14 -0.34
C VAL A 36 -5.13 -12.10 0.82
N VAL A 37 -5.66 -11.98 2.03
CA VAL A 37 -4.92 -12.10 3.28
C VAL A 37 -5.55 -13.22 4.08
N GLU A 38 -4.73 -14.19 4.46
CA GLU A 38 -5.12 -15.28 5.36
C GLU A 38 -4.37 -15.13 6.68
N SER A 39 -5.08 -15.29 7.80
CA SER A 39 -4.49 -15.30 9.13
C SER A 39 -5.22 -16.30 10.02
N GLU A 40 -4.47 -17.21 10.64
CA GLU A 40 -4.99 -18.20 11.58
C GLU A 40 -5.38 -17.61 12.94
N ASP A 41 -4.89 -16.39 13.24
CA ASP A 41 -5.16 -15.66 14.48
C ASP A 41 -6.56 -15.02 14.51
N ILE A 42 -7.26 -15.01 13.37
CA ILE A 42 -8.61 -14.44 13.26
C ILE A 42 -9.63 -15.51 13.67
N PRO A 43 -10.41 -15.29 14.75
CA PRO A 43 -11.43 -16.24 15.17
C PRO A 43 -12.58 -16.29 14.16
N LEU A 44 -13.07 -17.50 13.87
CA LEU A 44 -14.14 -17.73 12.88
C LEU A 44 -15.49 -17.13 13.31
N ASN A 45 -15.73 -17.02 14.62
CA ASN A 45 -16.98 -16.53 15.21
C ASN A 45 -16.97 -15.01 15.49
N LEU A 46 -16.10 -14.24 14.82
CA LEU A 46 -15.99 -12.81 15.06
C LEU A 46 -17.14 -12.04 14.39
N SER A 47 -17.84 -11.21 15.16
CA SER A 47 -18.88 -10.34 14.59
C SER A 47 -18.27 -9.28 13.66
N ARG A 48 -19.09 -8.77 12.72
CA ARG A 48 -18.67 -7.70 11.80
C ARG A 48 -18.24 -6.42 12.52
N GLU A 49 -18.84 -6.15 13.68
CA GLU A 49 -18.54 -5.00 14.55
C GLU A 49 -17.20 -5.19 15.27
N LEU A 50 -16.97 -6.37 15.87
CA LEU A 50 -15.71 -6.70 16.54
C LEU A 50 -14.51 -6.68 15.58
N LEU A 51 -14.73 -7.00 14.29
CA LEU A 51 -13.71 -6.88 13.26
C LEU A 51 -13.23 -5.43 13.05
N GLN A 52 -14.10 -4.43 13.18
CA GLN A 52 -13.72 -3.03 12.93
C GLN A 52 -12.85 -2.45 14.05
N ASP A 53 -13.03 -2.90 15.29
CA ASP A 53 -12.29 -2.39 16.46
C ASP A 53 -11.21 -3.34 17.01
N SER A 54 -10.95 -4.44 16.31
CA SER A 54 -9.96 -5.41 16.76
C SER A 54 -8.53 -4.87 16.66
N ALA A 55 -7.80 -4.94 17.78
CA ALA A 55 -6.36 -4.68 17.82
C ALA A 55 -5.59 -5.58 16.83
N LEU A 56 -6.06 -6.80 16.57
CA LEU A 56 -5.49 -7.70 15.59
C LEU A 56 -5.60 -7.12 14.17
N ILE A 57 -6.75 -6.56 13.78
CA ILE A 57 -6.94 -5.95 12.46
C ILE A 57 -6.05 -4.71 12.28
N ARG A 58 -5.89 -3.90 13.33
CA ARG A 58 -4.93 -2.78 13.32
C ARG A 58 -3.49 -3.27 13.12
N LYS A 59 -3.09 -4.35 13.82
CA LYS A 59 -1.76 -4.96 13.67
C LYS A 59 -1.55 -5.53 12.27
N ILE A 60 -2.51 -6.28 11.74
CA ILE A 60 -2.48 -6.81 10.37
C ILE A 60 -2.30 -5.66 9.36
N ARG A 61 -3.08 -4.58 9.53
CA ARG A 61 -2.97 -3.39 8.67
C ARG A 61 -1.56 -2.80 8.67
N SER A 62 -0.98 -2.57 9.86
CA SER A 62 0.37 -2.03 9.99
C SER A 62 1.42 -2.93 9.32
N VAL A 63 1.35 -4.25 9.57
CA VAL A 63 2.30 -5.22 9.01
C VAL A 63 2.22 -5.28 7.49
N ILE A 64 1.01 -5.35 6.92
CA ILE A 64 0.84 -5.43 5.46
C ILE A 64 1.28 -4.12 4.80
N THR A 65 0.94 -2.97 5.39
CA THR A 65 1.36 -1.65 4.87
C THR A 65 2.88 -1.57 4.79
N SER A 66 3.58 -1.90 5.88
CA SER A 66 5.05 -1.91 5.91
C SER A 66 5.64 -2.88 4.89
N ARG A 67 5.05 -4.08 4.73
CA ARG A 67 5.50 -5.05 3.71
C ARG A 67 5.31 -4.54 2.28
N LEU A 68 4.20 -3.87 1.99
CA LEU A 68 3.94 -3.29 0.67
C LEU A 68 4.90 -2.14 0.36
N VAL A 69 5.13 -1.22 1.30
CA VAL A 69 6.13 -0.15 1.14
C VAL A 69 7.52 -0.72 0.86
N LYS A 70 7.95 -1.72 1.64
CA LYS A 70 9.24 -2.42 1.41
C LYS A 70 9.30 -3.12 0.06
N HIS A 71 8.21 -3.73 -0.38
CA HIS A 71 8.14 -4.38 -1.69
C HIS A 71 8.26 -3.35 -2.83
N LEU A 72 7.55 -2.22 -2.74
CA LEU A 72 7.65 -1.14 -3.73
C LEU A 72 9.06 -0.55 -3.78
N SER A 73 9.69 -0.35 -2.62
CA SER A 73 11.08 0.13 -2.54
C SER A 73 12.05 -0.82 -3.26
N LYS A 74 11.98 -2.13 -2.96
CA LYS A 74 12.77 -3.15 -3.66
C LYS A 74 12.49 -3.22 -5.15
N SER A 75 11.22 -3.06 -5.56
CA SER A 75 10.83 -3.08 -6.96
C SER A 75 11.42 -1.88 -7.71
N ALA A 76 11.52 -0.73 -7.04
CA ALA A 76 12.14 0.45 -7.61
C ALA A 76 13.65 0.31 -7.84
N GLU A 77 14.33 -0.46 -7.00
CA GLU A 77 15.76 -0.76 -7.14
C GLU A 77 16.02 -1.84 -8.20
N LYS A 78 15.23 -2.93 -8.17
CA LYS A 78 15.47 -4.11 -9.01
C LYS A 78 14.90 -3.98 -10.42
N GLU A 79 13.79 -3.27 -10.56
CA GLU A 79 12.98 -3.23 -11.79
C GLU A 79 12.56 -1.77 -12.11
N PRO A 80 13.51 -0.86 -12.33
CA PRO A 80 13.26 0.58 -12.41
C PRO A 80 12.26 0.98 -13.51
N GLU A 81 12.28 0.32 -14.66
CA GLU A 81 11.32 0.58 -15.75
C GLU A 81 9.89 0.18 -15.38
N SER A 82 9.74 -0.97 -14.72
CA SER A 82 8.44 -1.45 -14.24
C SER A 82 7.91 -0.52 -13.16
N TYR A 83 8.79 -0.12 -12.24
CA TYR A 83 8.46 0.84 -11.21
C TYR A 83 8.08 2.22 -11.77
N ALA A 84 8.75 2.70 -12.83
CA ALA A 84 8.40 3.96 -13.48
C ALA A 84 6.98 3.93 -14.09
N ARG A 85 6.56 2.79 -14.66
CA ARG A 85 5.16 2.59 -15.10
C ARG A 85 4.20 2.60 -13.92
N PHE A 86 4.51 1.83 -12.86
CA PHE A 86 3.73 1.85 -11.63
C PHE A 86 3.58 3.27 -11.06
N TYR A 87 4.67 4.03 -10.97
CA TYR A 87 4.67 5.38 -10.40
C TYR A 87 3.82 6.35 -11.22
N ARG A 88 3.83 6.22 -12.55
CA ARG A 88 2.98 7.02 -13.44
C ARG A 88 1.50 6.82 -13.14
N ASP A 89 1.08 5.59 -12.91
CA ASP A 89 -0.32 5.24 -12.73
C ASP A 89 -0.79 5.40 -11.27
N TYR A 90 0.10 5.10 -10.31
CA TYR A 90 -0.25 5.01 -8.88
C TYR A 90 0.45 6.05 -7.99
N GLY A 91 1.32 6.89 -8.52
CA GLY A 91 2.08 7.88 -7.74
C GLY A 91 1.20 8.87 -6.97
N VAL A 92 -0.03 9.14 -7.43
CA VAL A 92 -1.01 9.96 -6.72
C VAL A 92 -1.40 9.36 -5.36
N PHE A 93 -1.49 8.05 -5.26
CA PHE A 93 -1.83 7.36 -4.01
C PHE A 93 -0.68 7.42 -2.99
N LEU A 94 0.57 7.37 -3.45
CA LEU A 94 1.73 7.55 -2.58
C LEU A 94 1.75 8.96 -1.97
N LYS A 95 1.44 9.98 -2.78
CA LYS A 95 1.30 11.37 -2.31
C LYS A 95 0.16 11.51 -1.29
N GLU A 96 -0.98 10.87 -1.55
CA GLU A 96 -2.09 10.80 -0.59
C GLU A 96 -1.65 10.15 0.73
N GLY A 97 -0.85 9.08 0.70
CA GLY A 97 -0.34 8.42 1.89
C GLY A 97 0.53 9.32 2.77
N ILE A 98 1.40 10.13 2.16
CA ILE A 98 2.21 11.12 2.89
C ILE A 98 1.34 12.17 3.57
N LEU A 99 0.27 12.63 2.91
CA LEU A 99 -0.66 13.62 3.47
C LEU A 99 -1.53 13.02 4.58
N ALA A 100 -1.91 11.75 4.46
CA ALA A 100 -2.81 11.08 5.39
C ALA A 100 -2.10 10.58 6.66
N SER A 101 -0.78 10.34 6.61
CA SER A 101 -0.04 9.89 7.79
C SER A 101 0.16 11.03 8.79
N HIS A 102 0.10 10.70 10.07
CA HIS A 102 0.43 11.60 11.17
C HIS A 102 1.86 11.39 11.70
N GLU A 103 2.53 10.32 11.28
CA GLU A 103 3.86 9.94 11.75
C GLU A 103 4.93 10.37 10.75
N GLN A 104 5.92 11.12 11.21
CA GLN A 104 6.98 11.65 10.34
C GLN A 104 7.80 10.52 9.69
N ALA A 105 8.10 9.45 10.43
CA ALA A 105 8.85 8.31 9.91
C ALA A 105 8.13 7.61 8.74
N GLU A 106 6.80 7.42 8.85
CA GLU A 106 6.02 6.80 7.77
C GLU A 106 5.96 7.71 6.53
N LYS A 107 5.84 9.04 6.73
CA LYS A 107 5.91 10.00 5.63
C LYS A 107 7.23 9.89 4.88
N GLU A 108 8.34 9.78 5.60
CA GLU A 108 9.68 9.64 5.01
C GLU A 108 9.84 8.30 4.26
N GLU A 109 9.35 7.20 4.83
CA GLU A 109 9.35 5.90 4.15
C GLU A 109 8.56 5.93 2.83
N ILE A 110 7.39 6.55 2.81
CA ILE A 110 6.58 6.69 1.59
C ILE A 110 7.24 7.68 0.62
N ALA A 111 7.87 8.75 1.12
CA ALA A 111 8.52 9.77 0.29
C ALA A 111 9.69 9.20 -0.54
N GLN A 112 10.38 8.17 -0.05
CA GLN A 112 11.44 7.46 -0.80
C GLN A 112 10.92 6.80 -2.09
N LEU A 113 9.62 6.51 -2.15
CA LEU A 113 8.96 5.94 -3.33
C LEU A 113 8.66 7.00 -4.41
N LEU A 114 8.78 8.29 -4.12
CA LEU A 114 8.48 9.36 -5.08
C LEU A 114 9.57 9.52 -6.14
N ARG A 115 9.16 9.95 -7.34
CA ARG A 115 10.03 10.19 -8.49
C ARG A 115 9.69 11.56 -9.10
N PHE A 116 10.72 12.30 -9.45
CA PHE A 116 10.61 13.66 -9.98
C PHE A 116 11.62 13.89 -11.09
N GLU A 117 11.27 14.67 -12.10
CA GLU A 117 12.29 15.24 -12.99
C GLU A 117 13.13 16.27 -12.22
N SER A 118 14.38 16.46 -12.63
CA SER A 118 15.29 17.44 -12.04
C SER A 118 15.97 18.25 -13.13
N SER A 119 16.17 19.55 -12.88
CA SER A 119 16.88 20.45 -13.80
C SER A 119 18.35 20.05 -14.02
N ALA A 120 18.92 19.26 -13.09
CA ALA A 120 20.27 18.72 -13.20
C ALA A 120 20.34 17.43 -14.04
N ARG A 121 19.21 16.98 -14.62
CA ARG A 121 19.11 15.74 -15.41
C ARG A 121 18.48 16.00 -16.78
N PRO A 122 18.74 15.14 -17.78
CA PRO A 122 18.03 15.18 -19.05
C PRO A 122 16.51 15.06 -18.88
N ALA A 123 15.76 15.66 -19.80
CA ALA A 123 14.31 15.56 -19.81
C ALA A 123 13.85 14.10 -19.87
N GLY A 124 12.84 13.74 -19.06
CA GLY A 124 12.34 12.37 -18.93
C GLY A 124 13.09 11.47 -17.95
N GLU A 125 14.27 11.87 -17.45
CA GLU A 125 14.96 11.14 -16.38
C GLU A 125 14.42 11.60 -15.02
N THR A 126 13.95 10.64 -14.21
CA THR A 126 13.44 10.93 -12.86
C THR A 126 14.43 10.54 -11.78
N VAL A 127 14.54 11.36 -10.75
CA VAL A 127 15.34 11.14 -9.54
C VAL A 127 14.45 10.98 -8.30
N THR A 128 15.03 10.36 -7.26
CA THR A 128 14.45 10.33 -5.90
C THR A 128 14.85 11.56 -5.11
N LEU A 129 14.19 11.80 -3.97
CA LEU A 129 14.59 12.85 -3.02
C LEU A 129 16.01 12.61 -2.48
N ALA A 130 16.38 11.35 -2.21
CA ALA A 130 17.71 11.01 -1.72
C ALA A 130 18.80 11.32 -2.76
N GLN A 131 18.54 11.02 -4.04
CA GLN A 131 19.45 11.36 -5.14
C GLN A 131 19.58 12.87 -5.33
N TYR A 132 18.49 13.62 -5.14
CA TYR A 132 18.52 15.07 -5.20
C TYR A 132 19.37 15.67 -4.07
N CYS A 133 19.23 15.19 -2.83
CA CYS A 133 20.01 15.71 -1.69
C CYS A 133 21.50 15.31 -1.70
N ALA A 134 21.86 14.26 -2.44
CA ALA A 134 23.24 13.77 -2.53
C ALA A 134 24.07 14.45 -3.63
N GLY A 135 23.42 15.16 -4.57
CA GLY A 135 24.06 15.92 -5.65
C GLY A 135 24.15 17.40 -5.32
#